data_AF-A0A7X6YER8-F1
#
_entry.id   AF-A0A7X6YER8-F1
#
_cell.length_a   1.000
_cell.length_b   1.000
_cell.length_c   1.000
_cell.angle_alpha   90.00
_cell.angle_beta   90.00
_cell.angle_gamma   90.00
#
_symmetry.space_group_name_H-M   'P 1'
#
loop_
_entity.id
_entity.type
_entity.pdbx_description
1 polymer ?
#
loop_
_entity_poly.entity_id
_entity_poly.type
_entity_poly.pdbx_seq_one_letter_code
_entity_poly.pdbx_strand_id
1 'polypeptide(L)'
;MAAACLLGAACAAQARVGESVTQSETRYGGAGEEQDDAARMILANARNIVYHHGDWVITAATVNDVTLRIQYEKAATRQSRTRLTKEDVKEILEAEDAGGWTVYNEQTRLTGKAYAGESHPPPAMKSASGLIARYRVFSVVVDHPQAARHEAGILPRQEVRRPAGRRVAL
;
A
#
# COMPACT_ATOMS: atom_id res chain seq x y z
N MET A 1 -6.60 -47.37 0.70
CA MET A 1 -5.58 -46.30 0.61
C MET A 1 -6.31 -44.98 0.75
N ALA A 2 -6.12 -44.30 1.88
CA ALA A 2 -6.86 -43.10 2.22
C ALA A 2 -6.28 -41.87 1.48
N ALA A 3 -7.17 -41.11 0.86
CA ALA A 3 -6.89 -39.81 0.28
C ALA A 3 -6.61 -38.79 1.40
N ALA A 4 -5.54 -38.01 1.25
CA ALA A 4 -5.31 -36.82 2.06
C ALA A 4 -5.45 -35.59 1.14
N CYS A 5 -6.65 -35.01 1.15
CA CYS A 5 -6.93 -33.70 0.60
C CYS A 5 -6.12 -32.64 1.38
N LEU A 6 -5.12 -32.03 0.74
CA LEU A 6 -4.55 -30.76 1.20
C LEU A 6 -5.45 -29.62 0.72
N LEU A 7 -6.60 -29.49 1.36
CA LEU A 7 -7.40 -28.28 1.36
C LEU A 7 -7.04 -27.50 2.63
N GLY A 8 -6.80 -26.19 2.49
CA GLY A 8 -7.05 -25.27 3.59
C GLY A 8 -5.86 -24.44 4.05
N ALA A 9 -5.51 -23.44 3.24
CA ALA A 9 -5.40 -22.06 3.74
C ALA A 9 -5.41 -21.11 2.54
N ALA A 10 -6.55 -21.00 1.85
CA ALA A 10 -6.89 -19.71 1.29
C ALA A 10 -7.20 -18.82 2.50
N CYS A 11 -6.13 -18.34 3.16
CA CYS A 11 -6.22 -17.21 4.07
C CYS A 11 -6.97 -16.17 3.26
N ALA A 12 -8.16 -15.76 3.72
CA ALA A 12 -8.79 -14.57 3.19
C ALA A 12 -7.69 -13.51 3.20
N ALA A 13 -7.22 -13.12 2.01
CA ALA A 13 -6.12 -12.19 1.88
C ALA A 13 -6.64 -10.89 2.50
N GLN A 14 -6.33 -10.69 3.78
CA GLN A 14 -6.52 -9.40 4.39
C GLN A 14 -5.74 -8.43 3.52
N ALA A 15 -6.40 -7.32 3.19
CA ALA A 15 -5.77 -6.22 2.52
C ALA A 15 -4.45 -5.91 3.21
N ARG A 16 -3.38 -5.75 2.42
CA ARG A 16 -2.06 -5.38 2.95
C ARG A 16 -2.17 -4.02 3.64
N VAL A 17 -3.02 -3.15 3.09
CA VAL A 17 -3.57 -2.00 3.81
C VAL A 17 -4.47 -2.49 4.95
N GLY A 18 -4.10 -2.13 6.18
CA GLY A 18 -4.74 -2.58 7.42
C GLY A 18 -3.91 -3.61 8.20
N GLU A 19 -2.84 -4.15 7.59
CA GLU A 19 -1.88 -5.04 8.28
C GLU A 19 -1.03 -4.27 9.30
N SER A 20 -0.54 -4.99 10.30
CA SER A 20 0.46 -4.47 11.24
C SER A 20 1.86 -4.44 10.65
N VAL A 21 2.79 -3.74 11.32
CA VAL A 21 4.20 -3.74 10.90
C VAL A 21 4.75 -5.16 10.91
N THR A 22 4.44 -5.93 11.95
CA THR A 22 4.93 -7.32 12.08
C THR A 22 4.43 -8.23 10.95
N GLN A 23 3.18 -8.05 10.53
CA GLN A 23 2.61 -8.78 9.39
C GLN A 23 3.32 -8.38 8.08
N SER A 24 3.57 -7.08 7.89
CA SER A 24 4.32 -6.58 6.74
C SER A 24 5.76 -7.11 6.69
N GLU A 25 6.46 -7.12 7.82
CA GLU A 25 7.84 -7.64 7.92
C GLU A 25 7.89 -9.14 7.60
N THR A 26 6.93 -9.90 8.10
CA THR A 26 6.79 -11.33 7.79
C THR A 26 6.57 -11.54 6.29
N ARG A 27 5.72 -10.70 5.68
CA ARG A 27 5.38 -10.77 4.25
C ARG A 27 6.55 -10.41 3.35
N TYR A 28 7.30 -9.36 3.70
CA TYR A 28 8.38 -8.84 2.86
C TYR A 28 9.76 -9.37 3.22
N GLY A 29 9.87 -10.25 4.21
CA GLY A 29 11.09 -11.00 4.53
C GLY A 29 12.05 -10.28 5.48
N GLY A 30 11.57 -9.30 6.25
CA GLY A 30 12.36 -8.62 7.28
C GLY A 30 11.89 -7.22 7.60
N ALA A 31 12.62 -6.57 8.51
CA ALA A 31 12.43 -5.17 8.84
C ALA A 31 12.66 -4.28 7.61
N GLY A 32 11.72 -3.38 7.35
CA GLY A 32 11.87 -2.37 6.30
C GLY A 32 12.72 -1.17 6.75
N GLU A 33 13.01 -0.28 5.82
CA GLU A 33 13.74 0.96 6.07
C GLU A 33 12.78 2.10 6.39
N GLU A 34 12.95 2.76 7.53
CA GLU A 34 12.09 3.90 7.88
C GLU A 34 12.49 5.15 7.07
N GLN A 35 11.51 5.72 6.38
CA GLN A 35 11.65 6.90 5.52
C GLN A 35 11.57 8.18 6.37
N ASP A 36 12.66 8.94 6.41
CA ASP A 36 12.79 10.18 7.17
C ASP A 36 12.68 11.45 6.30
N ASP A 37 12.97 11.35 4.99
CA ASP A 37 12.74 12.45 4.02
C ASP A 37 11.24 12.74 3.87
N ALA A 38 10.82 13.89 4.41
CA ALA A 38 9.45 14.37 4.34
C ALA A 38 8.92 14.50 2.90
N ALA A 39 9.77 14.76 1.92
CA ALA A 39 9.36 14.86 0.52
C ALA A 39 8.99 13.50 -0.08
N ARG A 40 9.43 12.40 0.53
CA ARG A 40 9.15 11.02 0.09
C ARG A 40 8.10 10.32 0.93
N MET A 41 7.61 10.96 1.99
CA MET A 41 6.54 10.41 2.81
C MET A 41 5.24 10.35 2.02
N ILE A 42 4.63 9.17 1.99
CA ILE A 42 3.33 8.94 1.34
C ILE A 42 2.17 9.33 2.24
N LEU A 43 2.40 9.43 3.55
CA LEU A 43 1.46 9.95 4.54
C LEU A 43 2.23 10.74 5.60
N ALA A 44 1.94 12.04 5.71
CA ALA A 44 2.58 12.90 6.69
C ALA A 44 2.21 12.50 8.12
N ASN A 45 3.13 12.71 9.07
CA ASN A 45 2.94 12.38 10.50
C ASN A 45 2.58 10.90 10.76
N ALA A 46 2.97 10.01 9.86
CA ALA A 46 2.88 8.56 10.00
C ALA A 46 4.28 7.95 9.88
N ARG A 47 4.46 6.74 10.38
CA ARG A 47 5.71 5.99 10.19
C ARG A 47 5.70 5.40 8.77
N ASN A 48 6.56 5.91 7.90
CA ASN A 48 6.66 5.45 6.52
C ASN A 48 7.80 4.41 6.46
N ILE A 49 7.51 3.18 6.08
CA ILE A 49 8.48 2.08 6.04
C ILE A 49 8.56 1.57 4.60
N VAL A 50 9.77 1.48 4.07
CA VAL A 50 10.04 1.01 2.71
C VAL A 50 10.51 -0.45 2.79
N TYR A 51 9.83 -1.31 2.04
CA TYR A 51 10.20 -2.70 1.85
C TYR A 51 10.60 -2.94 0.39
N HIS A 52 11.58 -3.82 0.20
CA HIS A 52 12.02 -4.27 -1.11
C HIS A 52 11.68 -5.76 -1.26
N HIS A 53 10.91 -6.10 -2.30
CA HIS A 53 10.52 -7.48 -2.56
C HIS A 53 10.60 -7.79 -4.05
N GLY A 54 11.65 -8.51 -4.46
CA GLY A 54 11.94 -8.68 -5.89
C GLY A 54 12.25 -7.35 -6.57
N ASP A 55 11.52 -7.02 -7.63
CA ASP A 55 11.56 -5.74 -8.34
C ASP A 55 10.62 -4.68 -7.76
N TRP A 56 9.91 -4.98 -6.67
CA TRP A 56 8.98 -4.06 -6.03
C TRP A 56 9.61 -3.21 -4.94
N VAL A 57 9.19 -1.95 -4.91
CA VAL A 57 9.38 -1.03 -3.80
C VAL A 57 8.00 -0.76 -3.20
N ILE A 58 7.82 -1.18 -1.95
CA ILE A 58 6.57 -1.05 -1.21
C ILE A 58 6.78 -0.06 -0.09
N THR A 59 6.18 1.13 -0.18
CA THR A 59 6.20 2.09 0.93
C THR A 59 4.90 1.95 1.69
N ALA A 60 4.96 1.58 2.96
CA ALA A 60 3.81 1.44 3.85
C ALA A 60 3.82 2.56 4.90
N ALA A 61 2.75 3.34 4.97
CA ALA A 61 2.54 4.32 6.00
C ALA A 61 1.67 3.75 7.11
N THR A 62 2.21 3.77 8.32
CA THR A 62 1.67 3.09 9.48
C THR A 62 1.36 4.09 10.59
N VAL A 63 0.19 3.95 11.21
CA VAL A 63 -0.25 4.73 12.37
C VAL A 63 -0.76 3.76 13.42
N ASN A 64 -0.24 3.84 14.65
CA ASN A 64 -0.61 2.94 15.75
C ASN A 64 -0.49 1.44 15.38
N ASP A 65 0.60 1.08 14.70
CA ASP A 65 0.85 -0.28 14.19
C ASP A 65 -0.21 -0.81 13.21
N VAL A 66 -0.94 0.08 12.53
CA VAL A 66 -1.85 -0.27 11.44
C VAL A 66 -1.45 0.48 10.17
N THR A 67 -1.29 -0.25 9.07
CA THR A 67 -0.92 0.32 7.77
C THR A 67 -2.13 1.02 7.15
N LEU A 68 -2.07 2.34 7.00
CA LEU A 68 -3.18 3.13 6.48
C LEU A 68 -3.07 3.42 4.99
N ARG A 69 -1.86 3.44 4.44
CA ARG A 69 -1.61 3.70 3.02
C ARG A 69 -0.41 2.91 2.56
N ILE A 70 -0.52 2.28 1.40
CA ILE A 70 0.61 1.64 0.73
C ILE A 70 0.80 2.25 -0.65
N GLN A 71 2.05 2.53 -1.01
CA GLN A 71 2.44 2.85 -2.37
C GLN A 71 3.29 1.72 -2.95
N TYR A 72 2.87 1.23 -4.11
CA TYR A 72 3.56 0.22 -4.90
C TYR A 72 4.26 0.86 -6.08
N GLU A 73 5.54 0.56 -6.25
CA GLU A 73 6.34 0.96 -7.40
C GLU A 73 7.20 -0.21 -7.87
N LYS A 74 7.51 -0.28 -9.16
CA LYS A 74 8.53 -1.19 -9.69
C LYS A 74 9.85 -0.47 -9.90
N ALA A 75 10.93 -1.06 -9.44
CA ALA A 75 12.29 -0.62 -9.70
C ALA A 75 12.80 -1.24 -11.01
N ALA A 76 13.25 -0.41 -11.95
CA ALA A 76 14.05 -0.86 -13.10
C ALA A 76 15.51 -1.10 -12.66
N THR A 77 15.99 -0.22 -11.79
CA THR A 77 17.29 -0.29 -11.11
C THR A 77 17.12 0.28 -9.70
N ARG A 78 18.15 0.23 -8.85
CA ARG A 78 18.11 0.84 -7.50
C ARG A 78 17.76 2.34 -7.50
N GLN A 79 17.85 3.04 -8.64
CA GLN A 79 17.62 4.49 -8.73
C GLN A 79 16.53 4.88 -9.74
N SER A 80 15.93 3.94 -10.48
CA SER A 80 14.96 4.25 -11.52
C SER A 80 13.67 3.43 -11.38
N ARG A 81 12.54 4.09 -11.64
CA ARG A 81 11.21 3.49 -11.61
C ARG A 81 10.80 3.04 -13.00
N THR A 82 10.08 1.92 -13.06
CA THR A 82 9.49 1.40 -14.30
C THR A 82 8.01 1.76 -14.34
N ARG A 83 7.50 2.01 -15.55
CA ARG A 83 6.06 2.16 -15.76
C ARG A 83 5.35 0.86 -15.40
N LEU A 84 4.27 0.96 -14.62
CA LEU A 84 3.45 -0.20 -14.29
C LEU A 84 2.66 -0.66 -15.51
N THR A 85 2.69 -1.97 -15.77
CA THR A 85 1.85 -2.63 -16.77
C THR A 85 0.42 -2.80 -16.26
N LYS A 86 -0.50 -3.26 -17.11
CA LYS A 86 -1.88 -3.55 -16.66
C LYS A 86 -1.89 -4.73 -15.70
N GLU A 87 -1.04 -5.71 -15.98
CA GLU A 87 -0.84 -6.93 -15.22
C GLU A 87 -0.29 -6.60 -13.83
N ASP A 88 0.68 -5.68 -13.74
CA ASP A 88 1.21 -5.18 -12.46
C ASP A 88 0.11 -4.54 -11.60
N VAL A 89 -0.72 -3.70 -12.21
CA VAL A 89 -1.82 -3.03 -11.49
C VAL A 89 -2.87 -4.05 -11.06
N LYS A 90 -3.20 -5.01 -11.93
CA LYS A 90 -4.13 -6.10 -11.59
C LYS A 90 -3.61 -6.91 -10.40
N GLU A 91 -2.32 -7.29 -10.41
CA GLU A 91 -1.69 -8.03 -9.31
C GLU A 91 -1.77 -7.27 -7.98
N ILE A 92 -1.47 -5.97 -7.99
CA ILE A 92 -1.58 -5.12 -6.79
C ILE A 92 -3.02 -5.12 -6.26
N LEU A 93 -3.99 -4.90 -7.14
CA LEU A 93 -5.40 -4.79 -6.75
C LEU A 93 -5.94 -6.12 -6.21
N GLU A 94 -5.63 -7.25 -6.85
CA GLU A 94 -6.04 -8.58 -6.39
C GLU A 94 -5.40 -8.93 -5.04
N ALA A 95 -4.15 -8.51 -4.82
CA ALA A 95 -3.47 -8.73 -3.56
C ALA A 95 -4.00 -7.85 -2.40
N GLU A 96 -4.59 -6.70 -2.71
CA GLU A 96 -5.17 -5.79 -1.72
C GLU A 96 -6.65 -6.09 -1.43
N ASP A 97 -7.43 -6.47 -2.44
CA ASP A 97 -8.81 -6.90 -2.22
C ASP A 97 -9.26 -7.85 -3.34
N ALA A 98 -9.39 -9.14 -2.99
CA ALA A 98 -9.91 -10.16 -3.88
C ALA A 98 -11.43 -10.04 -4.14
N GLY A 99 -12.14 -9.21 -3.35
CA GLY A 99 -13.55 -8.90 -3.53
C GLY A 99 -13.85 -8.03 -4.76
N GLY A 100 -12.81 -7.52 -5.42
CA GLY A 100 -12.91 -6.81 -6.69
C GLY A 100 -12.98 -5.31 -6.55
N TRP A 101 -12.81 -4.65 -7.70
CA TRP A 101 -12.60 -3.21 -7.80
C TRP A 101 -13.57 -2.58 -8.79
N THR A 102 -14.02 -1.38 -8.48
CA THR A 102 -14.90 -0.58 -9.35
C THR A 102 -14.25 0.75 -9.67
N VAL A 103 -14.51 1.28 -10.86
CA VAL A 103 -14.09 2.64 -11.23
C VAL A 103 -14.67 3.61 -10.20
N TYR A 104 -13.86 4.52 -9.69
CA TYR A 104 -14.30 5.47 -8.68
C TYR A 104 -14.00 6.90 -9.10
N ASN A 105 -15.00 7.77 -9.00
CA ASN A 105 -14.82 9.21 -9.19
C ASN A 105 -14.69 9.87 -7.81
N GLU A 106 -13.48 10.32 -7.46
CA GLU A 106 -13.21 10.92 -6.15
C GLU A 106 -13.94 12.26 -5.94
N GLN A 107 -14.26 12.99 -7.02
CA GLN A 107 -14.96 14.28 -6.94
C GLN A 107 -16.44 14.10 -6.62
N THR A 108 -17.12 13.20 -7.34
CA THR A 108 -18.56 12.94 -7.15
C THR A 108 -18.84 11.86 -6.10
N ARG A 109 -17.81 11.13 -5.68
CA ARG A 109 -17.89 9.95 -4.78
C ARG A 109 -18.77 8.82 -5.33
N LEU A 110 -18.95 8.76 -6.65
CA LEU A 110 -19.74 7.73 -7.31
C LEU A 110 -18.84 6.60 -7.82
N THR A 111 -19.34 5.37 -7.69
CA THR A 111 -18.75 4.16 -8.28
C THR A 111 -19.37 3.90 -9.66
N GLY A 112 -18.54 3.49 -10.60
CA GLY A 112 -18.92 3.12 -11.96
C GLY A 112 -18.87 1.61 -12.19
N LYS A 113 -18.43 1.23 -13.39
CA LYS A 113 -18.31 -0.18 -13.80
C LYS A 113 -17.24 -0.91 -13.00
N ALA A 114 -17.41 -2.22 -12.85
CA ALA A 114 -16.37 -3.10 -12.34
C ALA A 114 -15.12 -3.04 -13.24
N TYR A 115 -13.94 -3.09 -12.62
CA TYR A 115 -12.66 -3.15 -13.29
C TYR A 115 -12.10 -4.57 -13.21
N ALA A 116 -11.98 -5.22 -14.37
CA ALA A 116 -11.51 -6.61 -14.49
C ALA A 116 -10.01 -6.75 -14.78
N GLY A 117 -9.26 -5.63 -14.85
CA GLY A 117 -7.82 -5.64 -15.16
C GLY A 117 -7.47 -5.75 -16.66
N GLU A 118 -8.45 -5.88 -17.55
CA GLU A 118 -8.23 -6.09 -18.99
C GLU A 118 -7.95 -4.79 -19.77
N SER A 119 -8.54 -3.69 -19.30
CA SER A 119 -8.40 -2.36 -19.88
C SER A 119 -7.34 -1.53 -19.16
N HIS A 120 -7.00 -0.36 -19.73
CA HIS A 120 -6.11 0.58 -19.04
C HIS A 120 -6.70 0.94 -17.67
N PRO A 121 -5.89 0.93 -16.59
CA PRO A 121 -6.38 1.24 -15.25
C PRO A 121 -7.04 2.62 -15.20
N PRO A 122 -8.24 2.75 -14.60
CA PRO A 122 -8.83 4.05 -14.32
C PRO A 122 -7.97 4.79 -13.27
N PRO A 123 -8.04 6.14 -13.22
CA PRO A 123 -7.20 6.92 -12.30
C PRO A 123 -7.48 6.64 -10.82
N ALA A 124 -8.72 6.26 -10.48
CA ALA A 124 -9.11 5.85 -9.14
C ALA A 124 -10.10 4.69 -9.18
N MET A 125 -9.98 3.80 -8.20
CA MET A 125 -10.81 2.62 -8.02
C MET A 125 -11.18 2.48 -6.56
N LYS A 126 -12.35 1.89 -6.31
CA LYS A 126 -12.83 1.57 -4.98
C LYS A 126 -13.10 0.08 -4.87
N SER A 127 -12.56 -0.54 -3.83
CA SER A 127 -12.76 -1.95 -3.56
C SER A 127 -14.08 -2.21 -2.85
N ALA A 128 -14.50 -3.48 -2.80
CA ALA A 128 -15.65 -3.92 -2.02
C ALA A 128 -15.48 -3.66 -0.50
N SER A 129 -14.27 -3.81 0.04
CA SER A 129 -13.96 -3.48 1.44
C SER A 129 -13.84 -1.98 1.74
N GLY A 130 -13.95 -1.13 0.71
CA GLY A 130 -13.94 0.32 0.86
C GLY A 130 -12.56 0.98 0.76
N LEU A 131 -11.53 0.23 0.35
CA LEU A 131 -10.23 0.79 0.00
C LEU A 131 -10.33 1.65 -1.25
N ILE A 132 -9.44 2.62 -1.37
CA ILE A 132 -9.33 3.47 -2.56
C ILE A 132 -7.94 3.28 -3.16
N ALA A 133 -7.88 2.77 -4.39
CA ALA A 133 -6.64 2.67 -5.15
C ALA A 133 -6.55 3.83 -6.15
N ARG A 134 -5.42 4.51 -6.21
CA ARG A 134 -5.11 5.59 -7.16
C ARG A 134 -3.96 5.16 -8.04
N TYR A 135 -4.22 5.06 -9.33
CA TYR A 135 -3.21 4.72 -10.31
C TYR A 135 -2.48 5.97 -10.81
N ARG A 136 -1.16 5.84 -10.94
CA ARG A 136 -0.24 6.73 -11.63
C ARG A 136 0.66 5.85 -12.50
N VAL A 137 1.25 6.45 -13.53
CA VAL A 137 2.07 5.72 -14.52
C VAL A 137 3.16 4.84 -13.87
N PHE A 138 3.74 5.29 -12.75
CA PHE A 138 4.83 4.59 -12.05
C PHE A 138 4.43 4.01 -10.70
N SER A 139 3.18 4.22 -10.26
CA SER A 139 2.77 3.80 -8.92
C SER A 139 1.28 3.54 -8.78
N VAL A 140 0.94 2.65 -7.86
CA VAL A 140 -0.43 2.51 -7.33
C VAL A 140 -0.39 2.83 -5.85
N VAL A 141 -1.22 3.77 -5.41
CA VAL A 141 -1.40 4.08 -3.99
C VAL A 141 -2.73 3.52 -3.54
N VAL A 142 -2.73 2.71 -2.48
CA VAL A 142 -3.94 2.13 -1.90
C VAL A 142 -4.14 2.69 -0.50
N ASP A 143 -5.33 3.25 -0.26
CA ASP A 143 -5.70 3.93 0.98
C ASP A 143 -6.76 3.15 1.75
N HIS A 144 -6.51 3.03 3.05
CA HIS A 144 -7.55 2.74 4.03
C HIS A 144 -8.41 3.99 4.24
N PRO A 145 -9.73 3.87 4.49
CA PRO A 145 -10.59 5.00 4.83
C PRO A 145 -10.08 5.87 6.00
N GLN A 146 -9.27 5.28 6.90
CA GLN A 146 -8.66 6.01 8.01
C GLN A 146 -7.50 6.92 7.59
N ALA A 147 -6.87 6.72 6.43
CA ALA A 147 -5.79 7.60 5.95
C ALA A 147 -6.26 9.04 5.79
N ALA A 148 -7.44 9.25 5.18
CA ALA A 148 -8.04 10.58 5.05
C ALA A 148 -8.39 11.22 6.41
N ARG A 149 -8.76 10.41 7.41
CA ARG A 149 -9.01 10.88 8.78
C ARG A 149 -7.72 11.30 9.48
N HIS A 150 -6.63 10.56 9.24
CA HIS A 150 -5.30 10.92 9.72
C HIS A 150 -4.82 12.25 9.14
N GLU A 151 -4.95 12.44 7.83
CA GLU A 151 -4.59 13.68 7.13
C GLU A 151 -5.39 14.88 7.64
N ALA A 152 -6.67 14.67 7.98
CA ALA A 152 -7.51 15.68 8.62
C ALA A 152 -7.17 15.96 10.09
N GLY A 153 -6.16 15.28 10.66
CA GLY A 153 -5.73 15.45 12.05
C GLY A 153 -6.71 14.87 13.09
N ILE A 154 -7.59 13.96 12.66
CA ILE A 154 -8.62 13.36 13.52
C ILE A 154 -8.04 12.19 14.33
N LEU A 155 -6.99 11.52 13.81
CA LEU A 155 -6.29 10.49 14.55
C LEU A 155 -5.20 11.09 15.45
N PRO A 156 -4.90 10.46 16.61
CA PRO A 156 -3.79 10.87 17.46
C PRO A 156 -2.49 10.95 16.64
N ARG A 157 -1.80 12.09 16.71
CA ARG A 157 -0.52 12.27 16.02
C ARG A 157 0.51 11.31 16.62
N GLN A 158 1.17 10.54 15.77
CA GLN A 158 2.31 9.74 16.19
C GLN A 158 3.55 10.64 16.20
N GLU A 159 4.31 10.62 17.29
CA GLU A 159 5.65 11.21 17.29
C GLU A 159 6.51 10.43 16.31
N VAL A 160 6.85 11.05 15.17
CA VAL A 160 7.84 10.49 14.26
C VAL A 160 9.17 10.50 15.00
N ARG A 161 9.70 9.32 15.31
CA ARG A 161 11.01 9.18 15.95
C ARG A 161 12.07 9.71 14.99
N ARG A 162 12.50 10.96 15.19
CA ARG A 162 13.73 11.44 14.57
C ARG A 162 14.88 10.64 15.18
N PRO A 163 15.72 9.93 14.40
CA PRO A 163 16.94 9.36 14.95
C PRO A 163 17.73 10.48 15.62
N ALA A 164 18.37 10.19 16.76
CA ALA A 164 19.16 11.17 17.49
C ALA A 164 20.18 11.79 16.52
N GLY A 165 19.95 13.06 16.18
CA GLY A 165 20.78 13.77 15.22
C GLY A 165 22.24 13.65 15.63
N ARG A 166 23.07 13.12 14.73
CA ARG A 166 24.52 13.18 14.86
C ARG A 166 24.86 14.67 14.99
N ARG A 167 25.15 15.11 16.21
CA ARG A 167 25.67 16.45 16.49
C ARG A 167 26.94 16.62 15.66
N VAL A 168 26.84 17.33 14.54
CA VAL A 168 28.03 17.83 13.86
C VAL A 168 28.47 19.01 14.71
N ALA A 169 29.58 18.83 15.42
CA ALA A 169 30.28 19.95 16.06
C ALA A 169 30.72 20.90 14.94
N LEU A 170 30.24 22.14 14.99
CA LEU A 170 30.85 23.28 14.29
C LEU A 170 31.92 23.88 15.21
#